data_AF-A0A9Q0RT31-F1
#
_entry.id   AF-A0A9Q0RT31-F1
#
_cell.length_a   1.000
_cell.length_b   1.000
_cell.length_c   1.000
_cell.angle_alpha   90.00
_cell.angle_beta   90.00
_cell.angle_gamma   90.00
#
_symmetry.space_group_name_H-M   'P 1'
#
loop_
_entity.id
_entity.type
_entity.pdbx_description
1 polymer ?
#
loop_
_entity_poly.entity_id
_entity_poly.type
_entity_poly.pdbx_seq_one_letter_code
_entity_poly.pdbx_strand_id
1 'polypeptide(L)'
;LLRTQHPNLFFTFAVAIFFNEMGASKTLVFVGTLLLLHGGDAKIIKPGSSAELQSAFDQAAPGDTIQMLPMNYVGDFVISTNGPCTLVGDGNSSIESQDIGIHMKGSNWNLKSFEIKGPQQGILIEGTKNVLEGVVLQKCGKAMVIKGEDNTIKSCVISEADIGINLDGSRNNLHYNSINIQNPAIVIPPESCCGYLEANVANGEVHLDGNGYRLENNVANHGLYVKGCDNEFTGNVANGASFPKECAVIDKGGNVYRGLGPNDSDLPNPNQPQQDQQQGFYQPPPQQNYYSQGGAASGYPTFAAQAQGQYQQQQSQYQQPQQQPQHQAPQQPSFGSATVLLDKSVKVESQFNGQETAHHLNVHVLVPTEVAHSVKC
;
A
#
# COMPACT_ATOMS: atom_id res chain seq x y z
N LEU A 1 -10.11 19.21 -36.98
CA LEU A 1 -10.71 17.99 -36.40
C LEU A 1 -10.22 16.83 -37.26
N LEU A 2 -9.09 16.16 -37.03
CA LEU A 2 -8.53 15.59 -35.81
C LEU A 2 -7.01 15.85 -35.74
N ARG A 3 -6.51 16.26 -34.56
CA ARG A 3 -5.09 16.20 -34.19
C ARG A 3 -4.97 15.15 -33.09
N THR A 4 -4.42 13.98 -33.39
CA THR A 4 -3.89 13.06 -32.38
C THR A 4 -2.45 13.49 -32.08
N GLN A 5 -2.26 14.10 -30.91
CA GLN A 5 -0.92 14.35 -30.36
C GLN A 5 -0.43 13.09 -29.68
N HIS A 6 0.59 12.45 -30.24
CA HIS A 6 1.52 11.64 -29.46
C HIS A 6 2.73 12.52 -29.15
N PRO A 7 2.94 12.97 -27.90
CA PRO A 7 4.25 13.47 -27.50
C PRO A 7 5.11 12.26 -27.10
N ASN A 8 6.43 12.42 -27.26
CA ASN A 8 7.53 11.65 -26.68
C ASN A 8 8.40 10.95 -27.73
N LEU A 9 9.49 11.64 -28.12
CA LEU A 9 10.86 11.13 -28.08
C LEU A 9 11.78 12.27 -28.59
N PHE A 10 12.24 13.13 -27.67
CA PHE A 10 13.42 13.96 -27.94
C PHE A 10 14.63 13.21 -27.36
N PHE A 11 15.51 12.71 -28.22
CA PHE A 11 16.81 12.18 -27.82
C PHE A 11 17.88 13.24 -28.03
N THR A 12 18.53 13.66 -26.94
CA THR A 12 19.76 14.44 -27.00
C THR A 12 20.93 13.46 -26.98
N PHE A 13 21.66 13.34 -28.08
CA PHE A 13 22.89 12.56 -28.15
C PHE A 13 24.08 13.44 -27.77
N ALA A 14 24.77 13.12 -26.68
CA ALA A 14 26.10 13.62 -26.42
C ALA A 14 27.11 12.64 -27.01
N VAL A 15 27.69 12.97 -28.17
CA VAL A 15 28.80 12.21 -28.74
C VAL A 15 30.09 12.82 -28.22
N ALA A 16 30.78 12.12 -27.32
CA ALA A 16 32.14 12.48 -26.93
C ALA A 16 33.11 11.93 -27.99
N ILE A 17 33.71 12.82 -28.78
CA ILE A 17 34.75 12.47 -29.76
C ILE A 17 36.11 12.68 -29.11
N PHE A 18 36.84 11.61 -28.84
CA PHE A 18 38.25 11.68 -28.44
C PHE A 18 39.13 11.60 -29.70
N PHE A 19 39.91 12.65 -29.97
CA PHE A 19 40.98 12.62 -30.97
C PHE A 19 42.30 12.27 -30.28
N ASN A 20 42.89 11.14 -30.65
CA ASN A 20 44.31 10.89 -30.39
C ASN A 20 45.10 11.28 -31.66
N GLU A 21 45.93 12.31 -31.54
CA GLU A 21 46.94 12.63 -32.55
C GLU A 21 48.13 11.68 -32.37
N MET A 22 48.32 10.75 -33.31
CA MET A 22 49.64 10.32 -33.79
C MET A 22 49.48 9.33 -34.96
N GLY A 23 50.04 9.69 -36.12
CA GLY A 23 50.58 8.74 -37.12
C GLY A 23 49.61 7.83 -37.89
N ALA A 24 49.30 8.23 -39.13
CA ALA A 24 49.09 7.36 -40.30
C ALA A 24 48.35 6.01 -40.12
N SER A 25 47.01 6.07 -40.00
CA SER A 25 46.02 5.23 -40.70
C SER A 25 44.68 5.41 -39.98
N LYS A 26 43.81 6.28 -40.51
CA LYS A 26 42.56 6.68 -39.85
C LYS A 26 41.46 5.66 -40.13
N THR A 27 41.41 4.56 -39.39
CA THR A 27 40.22 3.72 -39.31
C THR A 27 39.40 4.16 -38.12
N LEU A 28 38.34 4.92 -38.39
CA LEU A 28 37.39 5.39 -37.39
C LEU A 28 36.41 4.25 -37.08
N VAL A 29 36.67 3.51 -36.00
CA VAL A 29 35.73 2.48 -35.51
C VAL A 29 34.70 3.18 -34.61
N PHE A 30 33.54 3.51 -35.18
CA PHE A 30 32.37 3.89 -34.41
C PHE A 30 31.82 2.65 -33.69
N VAL A 31 32.18 2.47 -32.41
CA VAL A 31 31.41 1.58 -31.52
C VAL A 31 30.28 2.42 -30.95
N GLY A 32 29.29 2.72 -31.79
CA GLY A 32 28.03 3.28 -31.33
C GLY A 32 27.22 2.17 -30.69
N THR A 33 27.28 2.03 -29.37
CA THR A 33 26.35 1.17 -28.63
C THR A 33 24.96 1.77 -28.75
N LEU A 34 24.24 1.36 -29.80
CA LEU A 34 22.85 1.70 -30.01
C LEU A 34 22.03 0.94 -28.96
N LEU A 35 21.82 1.56 -27.80
CA LEU A 35 20.77 1.16 -26.86
C LEU A 35 19.43 1.44 -27.53
N LEU A 36 19.00 0.50 -28.37
CA LEU A 36 17.61 0.42 -28.80
C LEU A 36 16.81 0.14 -27.53
N LEU A 37 16.17 1.19 -27.00
CA LEU A 37 15.05 1.08 -26.07
C LEU A 37 13.92 0.36 -26.80
N HIS A 38 14.06 -0.95 -26.95
CA HIS A 38 12.97 -1.82 -27.29
C HIS A 38 12.03 -1.76 -26.10
N GLY A 39 10.95 -0.99 -26.24
CA GLY A 39 9.76 -1.21 -25.42
C GLY A 39 9.35 -2.64 -25.69
N GLY A 40 9.79 -3.57 -24.83
CA GLY A 40 9.41 -4.97 -24.93
C GLY A 40 7.89 -5.03 -24.88
N ASP A 41 7.30 -5.91 -25.67
CA ASP A 41 5.87 -6.16 -25.60
C ASP A 41 5.49 -6.49 -24.15
N ALA A 42 4.47 -5.79 -23.62
CA ALA A 42 3.95 -6.01 -22.29
C ALA A 42 3.58 -7.49 -22.08
N LYS A 43 4.11 -8.10 -21.02
CA LYS A 43 3.91 -9.53 -20.72
C LYS A 43 2.94 -9.71 -19.57
N ILE A 44 2.23 -10.85 -19.60
CA ILE A 44 1.48 -11.35 -18.44
C ILE A 44 2.32 -12.45 -17.79
N ILE A 45 2.79 -12.20 -16.56
CA ILE A 45 3.59 -13.14 -15.78
C ILE A 45 2.69 -13.74 -14.69
N LYS A 46 2.65 -15.07 -14.58
CA LYS A 46 1.80 -15.78 -13.62
C LYS A 46 2.66 -16.61 -12.66
N PRO A 47 3.13 -16.02 -11.54
CA PRO A 47 3.99 -16.73 -10.61
C PRO A 47 3.20 -17.84 -9.89
N GLY A 48 3.74 -19.06 -9.91
CA GLY A 48 3.20 -20.24 -9.23
C GLY A 48 3.82 -20.52 -7.86
N SER A 49 4.72 -19.65 -7.39
CA SER A 49 5.33 -19.74 -6.06
C SER A 49 5.78 -18.37 -5.55
N SER A 50 6.12 -18.26 -4.26
CA SER A 50 6.73 -17.05 -3.68
C SER A 50 8.03 -16.64 -4.39
N ALA A 51 8.92 -17.60 -4.66
CA ALA A 51 10.19 -17.30 -5.32
C ALA A 51 9.98 -16.77 -6.75
N GLU A 52 8.99 -17.31 -7.46
CA GLU A 52 8.60 -16.82 -8.78
C GLU A 52 7.93 -15.44 -8.71
N LEU A 53 7.16 -15.14 -7.66
CA LEU A 53 6.56 -13.82 -7.46
C LEU A 53 7.65 -12.75 -7.27
N GLN A 54 8.63 -13.01 -6.40
CA GLN A 54 9.78 -12.09 -6.25
C GLN A 54 10.56 -11.95 -7.56
N SER A 55 10.85 -13.07 -8.24
CA SER A 55 11.54 -13.04 -9.53
C SER A 55 10.77 -12.24 -10.59
N ALA A 56 9.44 -12.31 -10.57
CA ALA A 56 8.58 -11.51 -11.43
C ALA A 56 8.70 -10.00 -11.13
N PHE A 57 8.76 -9.60 -9.86
CA PHE A 57 9.01 -8.19 -9.49
C PHE A 57 10.38 -7.70 -9.96
N ASP A 58 11.40 -8.52 -9.80
CA ASP A 58 12.78 -8.19 -10.16
C ASP A 58 12.96 -8.02 -11.69
N GLN A 59 12.19 -8.78 -12.48
CA GLN A 59 12.27 -8.80 -13.94
C GLN A 59 11.23 -7.94 -14.65
N ALA A 60 10.25 -7.40 -13.92
CA ALA A 60 9.16 -6.63 -14.50
C ALA A 60 9.70 -5.42 -15.31
N ALA A 61 9.24 -5.33 -16.55
CA ALA A 61 9.50 -4.21 -17.43
C ALA A 61 8.25 -3.33 -17.56
N PRO A 62 8.40 -2.04 -17.93
CA PRO A 62 7.27 -1.15 -18.18
C PRO A 62 6.26 -1.77 -19.16
N GLY A 63 5.01 -1.88 -18.71
CA GLY A 63 3.88 -2.49 -19.39
C GLY A 63 3.47 -3.84 -18.81
N ASP A 64 4.35 -4.52 -18.10
CA ASP A 64 4.10 -5.88 -17.61
C ASP A 64 2.97 -5.94 -16.58
N THR A 65 2.27 -7.07 -16.58
CA THR A 65 1.26 -7.44 -15.61
C THR A 65 1.64 -8.74 -14.92
N ILE A 66 1.90 -8.67 -13.63
CA ILE A 66 2.06 -9.83 -12.76
C ILE A 66 0.67 -10.22 -12.25
N GLN A 67 0.15 -11.34 -12.73
CA GLN A 67 -1.15 -11.88 -12.33
C GLN A 67 -0.93 -12.99 -11.30
N MET A 68 -1.19 -12.68 -10.02
CA MET A 68 -1.11 -13.66 -8.94
C MET A 68 -2.15 -14.77 -9.15
N LEU A 69 -1.75 -16.01 -8.85
CA LEU A 69 -2.63 -17.16 -8.80
C LEU A 69 -3.34 -17.22 -7.43
N PRO A 70 -4.50 -17.89 -7.30
CA PRO A 70 -5.25 -18.03 -6.04
C PRO A 70 -4.52 -18.92 -5.03
N MET A 71 -3.44 -18.41 -4.45
CA MET A 71 -2.61 -19.13 -3.48
C MET A 71 -2.04 -18.18 -2.42
N ASN A 72 -1.49 -18.78 -1.36
CA ASN A 72 -0.78 -18.06 -0.31
C ASN A 72 0.71 -17.94 -0.68
N TYR A 73 1.18 -16.72 -0.88
CA TYR A 73 2.57 -16.38 -1.11
C TYR A 73 3.22 -16.00 0.22
N VAL A 74 4.10 -16.86 0.72
CA VAL A 74 4.84 -16.62 1.97
C VAL A 74 6.16 -15.95 1.66
N GLY A 75 6.44 -14.81 2.29
CA GLY A 75 7.70 -14.09 2.20
C GLY A 75 7.56 -12.57 2.29
N ASP A 76 8.69 -11.90 2.48
CA ASP A 76 8.79 -10.44 2.42
C ASP A 76 9.15 -10.04 0.97
N PHE A 77 8.27 -9.31 0.29
CA PHE A 77 8.43 -9.00 -1.13
C PHE A 77 8.95 -7.58 -1.34
N VAL A 78 9.87 -7.41 -2.28
CA VAL A 78 10.44 -6.09 -2.62
C VAL A 78 10.18 -5.78 -4.08
N ILE A 79 9.58 -4.62 -4.34
CA ILE A 79 9.38 -4.07 -5.68
C ILE A 79 10.38 -2.91 -5.86
N SER A 80 11.50 -3.18 -6.54
CA SER A 80 12.56 -2.18 -6.76
C SER A 80 12.55 -1.56 -8.15
N THR A 81 11.91 -2.21 -9.13
CA THR A 81 11.83 -1.75 -10.51
C THR A 81 10.79 -0.63 -10.64
N ASN A 82 10.99 0.30 -11.59
CA ASN A 82 10.00 1.35 -11.87
C ASN A 82 9.03 0.90 -12.95
N GLY A 83 7.76 1.29 -12.82
CA GLY A 83 6.71 1.04 -13.79
C GLY A 83 6.71 1.97 -15.01
N PRO A 84 5.58 2.02 -15.75
CA PRO A 84 4.27 1.48 -15.38
C PRO A 84 4.23 -0.06 -15.35
N CYS A 85 3.93 -0.66 -14.21
CA CYS A 85 3.74 -2.11 -14.09
C CYS A 85 2.50 -2.39 -13.25
N THR A 86 1.86 -3.55 -13.45
CA THR A 86 0.67 -3.94 -12.69
C THR A 86 0.92 -5.23 -11.92
N LEU A 87 0.55 -5.25 -10.64
CA LEU A 87 0.34 -6.48 -9.87
C LEU A 87 -1.16 -6.62 -9.65
N VAL A 88 -1.73 -7.75 -10.06
CA VAL A 88 -3.15 -8.03 -9.91
C VAL A 88 -3.37 -9.40 -9.29
N GLY A 89 -4.10 -9.45 -8.19
CA GLY A 89 -4.66 -10.67 -7.63
C GLY A 89 -6.07 -10.93 -8.14
N ASP A 90 -6.61 -12.07 -7.72
CA ASP A 90 -7.98 -12.50 -8.05
C ASP A 90 -8.93 -12.43 -6.85
N GLY A 91 -8.52 -11.76 -5.77
CA GLY A 91 -9.23 -11.70 -4.50
C GLY A 91 -9.05 -12.94 -3.61
N ASN A 92 -8.49 -14.03 -4.12
CA ASN A 92 -8.16 -15.24 -3.35
C ASN A 92 -6.64 -15.46 -3.20
N SER A 93 -5.83 -14.66 -3.89
CA SER A 93 -4.39 -14.58 -3.69
C SER A 93 -4.06 -13.79 -2.42
N SER A 94 -3.25 -14.37 -1.54
CA SER A 94 -2.82 -13.74 -0.28
C SER A 94 -1.30 -13.69 -0.16
N ILE A 95 -0.79 -12.70 0.57
CA ILE A 95 0.59 -12.61 1.01
C ILE A 95 0.63 -12.74 2.53
N GLU A 96 1.51 -13.61 3.00
CA GLU A 96 1.81 -13.80 4.42
C GLU A 96 3.29 -13.51 4.67
N SER A 97 3.57 -12.65 5.65
CA SER A 97 4.91 -12.13 5.95
C SER A 97 5.05 -11.94 7.45
N GLN A 98 6.30 -11.98 7.93
CA GLN A 98 6.62 -11.70 9.33
C GLN A 98 7.00 -10.24 9.57
N ASP A 99 7.69 -9.59 8.61
CA ASP A 99 8.18 -8.22 8.76
C ASP A 99 7.42 -7.25 7.85
N ILE A 100 7.70 -7.26 6.54
CA ILE A 100 7.06 -6.38 5.56
C ILE A 100 6.42 -7.21 4.45
N GLY A 101 5.10 -7.11 4.28
CA GLY A 101 4.39 -7.82 3.22
C GLY A 101 4.88 -7.42 1.82
N ILE A 102 4.79 -6.12 1.50
CA ILE A 102 5.38 -5.54 0.28
C ILE A 102 6.15 -4.26 0.61
N HIS A 103 7.43 -4.22 0.26
CA HIS A 103 8.27 -3.03 0.26
C HIS A 103 8.36 -2.46 -1.16
N MET A 104 7.62 -1.39 -1.43
CA MET A 104 7.59 -0.70 -2.71
C MET A 104 8.62 0.45 -2.76
N LYS A 105 9.78 0.17 -3.33
CA LYS A 105 10.79 1.20 -3.67
C LYS A 105 10.54 1.81 -5.05
N GLY A 106 9.97 1.01 -5.96
CA GLY A 106 9.61 1.41 -7.30
C GLY A 106 8.45 2.42 -7.37
N SER A 107 8.44 3.22 -8.43
CA SER A 107 7.40 4.22 -8.73
C SER A 107 6.51 3.79 -9.90
N ASN A 108 5.32 4.39 -10.03
CA ASN A 108 4.33 4.14 -11.10
C ASN A 108 3.79 2.69 -11.16
N TRP A 109 3.69 2.00 -10.03
CA TRP A 109 3.06 0.68 -9.95
C TRP A 109 1.56 0.76 -9.72
N ASN A 110 0.84 -0.24 -10.21
CA ASN A 110 -0.58 -0.44 -9.93
C ASN A 110 -0.81 -1.78 -9.24
N LEU A 111 -1.18 -1.78 -7.97
CA LEU A 111 -1.40 -2.97 -7.14
C LEU A 111 -2.89 -3.14 -6.89
N LYS A 112 -3.46 -4.30 -7.25
CA LYS A 112 -4.90 -4.52 -7.18
C LYS A 112 -5.33 -5.89 -6.69
N SER A 113 -6.41 -5.92 -5.90
CA SER A 113 -7.26 -7.11 -5.67
C SER A 113 -6.55 -8.33 -5.06
N PHE A 114 -5.77 -8.14 -4.00
CA PHE A 114 -5.17 -9.23 -3.21
C PHE A 114 -5.21 -8.92 -1.71
N GLU A 115 -4.90 -9.92 -0.88
CA GLU A 115 -4.84 -9.80 0.57
C GLU A 115 -3.39 -9.81 1.08
N ILE A 116 -3.11 -9.05 2.14
CA ILE A 116 -1.89 -9.18 2.95
C ILE A 116 -2.27 -9.41 4.41
N LYS A 117 -1.64 -10.40 5.05
CA LYS A 117 -1.97 -10.81 6.41
C LYS A 117 -0.76 -11.07 7.29
N GLY A 118 -0.77 -10.52 8.51
CA GLY A 118 0.18 -10.85 9.57
C GLY A 118 1.48 -10.04 9.71
N PRO A 119 1.96 -9.21 8.75
CA PRO A 119 3.28 -8.60 8.89
C PRO A 119 3.33 -7.46 9.91
N GLN A 120 4.52 -7.14 10.43
CA GLN A 120 4.71 -5.90 11.20
C GLN A 120 4.35 -4.66 10.39
N GLN A 121 4.58 -4.67 9.07
CA GLN A 121 4.11 -3.66 8.12
C GLN A 121 3.47 -4.34 6.91
N GLY A 122 2.19 -4.05 6.63
CA GLY A 122 1.51 -4.61 5.46
C GLY A 122 2.17 -4.18 4.16
N ILE A 123 2.18 -2.87 3.90
CA ILE A 123 2.84 -2.27 2.74
C ILE A 123 3.65 -1.06 3.19
N LEU A 124 4.92 -1.02 2.79
CA LEU A 124 5.80 0.14 2.89
C LEU A 124 6.00 0.75 1.51
N ILE A 125 5.55 1.98 1.28
CA ILE A 125 5.66 2.68 0.00
C ILE A 125 6.68 3.82 0.12
N GLU A 126 7.85 3.64 -0.49
CA GLU A 126 8.87 4.69 -0.62
C GLU A 126 8.86 5.32 -2.02
N GLY A 127 8.40 4.59 -3.03
CA GLY A 127 8.24 5.10 -4.40
C GLY A 127 7.08 6.09 -4.55
N THR A 128 7.02 6.72 -5.72
CA THR A 128 6.04 7.78 -6.04
C THR A 128 5.03 7.35 -7.10
N LYS A 129 3.88 8.02 -7.17
CA LYS A 129 2.87 7.81 -8.23
C LYS A 129 2.35 6.37 -8.32
N ASN A 130 2.40 5.63 -7.22
CA ASN A 130 1.84 4.29 -7.14
C ASN A 130 0.33 4.37 -6.90
N VAL A 131 -0.41 3.39 -7.40
CA VAL A 131 -1.84 3.23 -7.19
C VAL A 131 -2.09 1.89 -6.50
N LEU A 132 -2.76 1.93 -5.35
CA LEU A 132 -3.24 0.75 -4.65
C LEU A 132 -4.76 0.75 -4.69
N GLU A 133 -5.37 -0.34 -5.14
CA GLU A 133 -6.81 -0.43 -5.34
C GLU A 133 -7.37 -1.78 -4.87
N GLY A 134 -8.33 -1.77 -3.95
CA GLY A 134 -9.01 -3.02 -3.57
C GLY A 134 -8.10 -4.02 -2.86
N VAL A 135 -7.07 -3.54 -2.17
CA VAL A 135 -6.18 -4.38 -1.36
C VAL A 135 -6.79 -4.54 0.04
N VAL A 136 -6.77 -5.77 0.55
CA VAL A 136 -7.22 -6.10 1.91
C VAL A 136 -5.99 -6.31 2.80
N LEU A 137 -5.95 -5.63 3.95
CA LEU A 137 -4.86 -5.78 4.92
C LEU A 137 -5.43 -6.13 6.28
N GLN A 138 -4.94 -7.24 6.86
CA GLN A 138 -5.43 -7.75 8.12
C GLN A 138 -4.29 -8.15 9.06
N LYS A 139 -4.50 -7.94 10.36
CA LYS A 139 -3.58 -8.46 11.41
C LYS A 139 -2.16 -7.93 11.25
N CYS A 140 -2.01 -6.67 10.81
CA CYS A 140 -0.72 -6.03 10.63
C CYS A 140 -0.34 -5.22 11.87
N GLY A 141 0.95 -5.07 12.16
CA GLY A 141 1.37 -4.01 13.11
C GLY A 141 0.95 -2.64 12.57
N LYS A 142 1.46 -2.28 11.38
CA LYS A 142 1.01 -1.11 10.61
C LYS A 142 0.49 -1.59 9.27
N ALA A 143 -0.77 -1.33 8.91
CA ALA A 143 -1.29 -1.82 7.65
C ALA A 143 -0.58 -1.16 6.45
N MET A 144 -0.48 0.18 6.44
CA MET A 144 0.27 0.89 5.41
C MET A 144 1.16 1.98 6.00
N VAL A 145 2.39 2.08 5.49
CA VAL A 145 3.32 3.19 5.73
C VAL A 145 3.70 3.78 4.38
N ILE A 146 3.38 5.05 4.16
CA ILE A 146 3.55 5.72 2.86
C ILE A 146 4.50 6.89 3.05
N LYS A 147 5.75 6.70 2.64
CA LYS A 147 6.82 7.71 2.69
C LYS A 147 7.00 8.45 1.37
N GLY A 148 6.65 7.79 0.27
CA GLY A 148 6.70 8.39 -1.06
C GLY A 148 5.60 9.42 -1.27
N GLU A 149 5.67 10.13 -2.39
CA GLU A 149 4.76 11.21 -2.76
C GLU A 149 3.85 10.84 -3.94
N ASP A 150 2.77 11.60 -4.11
CA ASP A 150 1.86 11.50 -5.26
C ASP A 150 1.22 10.11 -5.42
N ASN A 151 1.15 9.30 -4.36
CA ASN A 151 0.52 7.97 -4.40
C ASN A 151 -1.00 8.09 -4.21
N THR A 152 -1.74 7.13 -4.75
CA THR A 152 -3.20 7.04 -4.62
C THR A 152 -3.60 5.70 -4.02
N ILE A 153 -4.26 5.72 -2.87
CA ILE A 153 -4.79 4.54 -2.19
C ILE A 153 -6.30 4.60 -2.22
N LYS A 154 -6.95 3.61 -2.82
CA LYS A 154 -8.40 3.62 -2.96
C LYS A 154 -9.07 2.28 -2.75
N SER A 155 -10.26 2.33 -2.17
CA SER A 155 -11.11 1.15 -1.97
C SER A 155 -10.41 0.01 -1.23
N CYS A 156 -9.42 0.32 -0.39
CA CYS A 156 -8.73 -0.67 0.43
C CYS A 156 -9.54 -0.96 1.70
N VAL A 157 -9.40 -2.17 2.23
CA VAL A 157 -10.03 -2.60 3.48
C VAL A 157 -8.94 -2.95 4.48
N ILE A 158 -8.97 -2.30 5.63
CA ILE A 158 -7.98 -2.47 6.70
C ILE A 158 -8.70 -2.86 7.99
N SER A 159 -8.26 -3.95 8.63
CA SER A 159 -8.83 -4.41 9.91
C SER A 159 -7.78 -5.09 10.78
N GLU A 160 -8.04 -5.16 12.09
CA GLU A 160 -7.17 -5.84 13.06
C GLU A 160 -5.70 -5.39 13.01
N ALA A 161 -5.43 -4.12 12.70
CA ALA A 161 -4.08 -3.55 12.72
C ALA A 161 -3.86 -2.63 13.93
N ASP A 162 -2.61 -2.52 14.41
CA ASP A 162 -2.30 -1.56 15.48
C ASP A 162 -2.33 -0.11 14.94
N ILE A 163 -1.85 0.10 13.72
CA ILE A 163 -1.97 1.38 12.99
C ILE A 163 -2.51 1.10 11.59
N GLY A 164 -3.42 1.94 11.10
CA GLY A 164 -4.07 1.75 9.81
C GLY A 164 -3.19 2.27 8.70
N ILE A 165 -3.34 3.55 8.37
CA ILE A 165 -2.51 4.22 7.36
C ILE A 165 -1.66 5.28 8.04
N ASN A 166 -0.34 5.16 7.93
CA ASN A 166 0.62 6.20 8.28
C ASN A 166 1.13 6.89 7.01
N LEU A 167 0.72 8.13 6.79
CA LEU A 167 1.03 8.95 5.62
C LEU A 167 2.24 9.86 5.90
N ASP A 168 3.44 9.29 5.95
CA ASP A 168 4.74 9.96 6.11
C ASP A 168 5.29 10.59 4.81
N GLY A 169 4.39 11.03 3.92
CA GLY A 169 4.72 11.54 2.60
C GLY A 169 3.68 12.53 2.11
N SER A 170 4.10 13.45 1.24
CA SER A 170 3.26 14.54 0.77
C SER A 170 2.48 14.21 -0.51
N ARG A 171 1.40 14.96 -0.77
CA ARG A 171 0.57 14.89 -1.98
C ARG A 171 -0.03 13.51 -2.26
N ASN A 172 -0.17 12.69 -1.22
CA ASN A 172 -0.82 11.40 -1.30
C ASN A 172 -2.34 11.56 -1.21
N ASN A 173 -3.06 10.70 -1.93
CA ASN A 173 -4.51 10.72 -2.02
C ASN A 173 -5.11 9.43 -1.46
N LEU A 174 -6.09 9.55 -0.56
CA LEU A 174 -6.85 8.44 0.01
C LEU A 174 -8.32 8.55 -0.37
N HIS A 175 -8.88 7.55 -1.06
CA HIS A 175 -10.27 7.57 -1.50
C HIS A 175 -11.04 6.30 -1.10
N TYR A 176 -12.21 6.45 -0.48
CA TYR A 176 -13.15 5.34 -0.26
C TYR A 176 -12.54 4.16 0.52
N ASN A 177 -11.55 4.40 1.38
CA ASN A 177 -10.95 3.33 2.18
C ASN A 177 -11.81 3.03 3.40
N SER A 178 -11.91 1.73 3.75
CA SER A 178 -12.60 1.25 4.93
C SER A 178 -11.57 0.79 5.96
N ILE A 179 -11.41 1.54 7.04
CA ILE A 179 -10.39 1.32 8.06
C ILE A 179 -11.09 1.03 9.39
N ASN A 180 -11.20 -0.25 9.72
CA ASN A 180 -11.90 -0.73 10.90
C ASN A 180 -10.92 -1.09 12.03
N ILE A 181 -10.26 -0.07 12.59
CA ILE A 181 -9.36 -0.20 13.74
C ILE A 181 -9.59 0.98 14.68
N GLN A 182 -9.37 0.80 15.98
CA GLN A 182 -9.72 1.83 16.97
C GLN A 182 -8.66 2.92 17.14
N ASN A 183 -7.37 2.61 17.10
CA ASN A 183 -6.36 3.60 17.46
C ASN A 183 -4.95 3.32 16.90
N PRO A 184 -4.37 4.23 16.09
CA PRO A 184 -5.00 5.23 15.22
C PRO A 184 -5.30 4.65 13.82
N ALA A 185 -6.45 5.02 13.25
CA ALA A 185 -6.87 4.60 11.91
C ALA A 185 -6.07 5.27 10.79
N ILE A 186 -5.88 6.58 10.90
CA ILE A 186 -5.05 7.36 9.97
C ILE A 186 -4.16 8.29 10.78
N VAL A 187 -2.88 8.30 10.44
CA VAL A 187 -1.88 9.22 10.99
C VAL A 187 -1.23 9.97 9.84
N ILE A 188 -1.22 11.30 9.94
CA ILE A 188 -0.53 12.21 9.03
C ILE A 188 0.41 13.05 9.90
N PRO A 189 1.72 12.78 9.88
CA PRO A 189 2.70 13.46 10.72
C PRO A 189 3.01 14.89 10.21
N PRO A 190 3.64 15.74 11.04
CA PRO A 190 3.78 17.18 10.77
C PRO A 190 4.62 17.54 9.53
N GLU A 191 5.52 16.67 9.11
CA GLU A 191 6.35 16.82 7.91
C GLU A 191 5.58 16.58 6.60
N SER A 192 4.39 16.00 6.68
CA SER A 192 3.58 15.67 5.52
C SER A 192 2.65 16.82 5.14
N CYS A 193 2.42 17.01 3.84
CA CYS A 193 1.59 18.09 3.34
C CYS A 193 0.70 17.70 2.16
N CYS A 194 -0.33 18.51 1.96
CA CYS A 194 -0.84 18.81 0.62
C CYS A 194 -1.55 17.63 -0.06
N GLY A 195 -2.06 16.68 0.74
CA GLY A 195 -2.79 15.50 0.25
C GLY A 195 -4.29 15.70 0.23
N TYR A 196 -4.99 14.65 -0.20
CA TYR A 196 -6.45 14.64 -0.30
C TYR A 196 -7.02 13.37 0.31
N LEU A 197 -7.97 13.53 1.24
CA LEU A 197 -8.70 12.42 1.85
C LEU A 197 -10.17 12.57 1.51
N GLU A 198 -10.72 11.61 0.78
CA GLU A 198 -12.12 11.61 0.36
C GLU A 198 -12.85 10.33 0.78
N ALA A 199 -13.99 10.50 1.45
CA ALA A 199 -14.93 9.42 1.74
C ALA A 199 -14.29 8.21 2.43
N ASN A 200 -13.25 8.44 3.24
CA ASN A 200 -12.64 7.39 4.05
C ASN A 200 -13.49 7.17 5.30
N VAL A 201 -13.72 5.89 5.63
CA VAL A 201 -14.43 5.49 6.84
C VAL A 201 -13.41 4.94 7.82
N ALA A 202 -13.03 5.75 8.80
CA ALA A 202 -12.18 5.36 9.91
C ALA A 202 -13.07 5.06 11.13
N ASN A 203 -13.19 3.77 11.48
CA ASN A 203 -13.78 3.36 12.76
C ASN A 203 -12.80 3.54 13.93
N GLY A 204 -12.02 4.62 13.89
CA GLY A 204 -10.88 4.90 14.75
C GLY A 204 -10.57 6.38 14.79
N GLU A 205 -9.46 6.70 15.44
CA GLU A 205 -8.96 8.06 15.50
C GLU A 205 -8.25 8.44 14.18
N VAL A 206 -8.45 9.69 13.75
CA VAL A 206 -7.68 10.31 12.66
C VAL A 206 -6.80 11.40 13.27
N HIS A 207 -5.49 11.26 13.14
CA HIS A 207 -4.50 12.21 13.64
C HIS A 207 -3.91 12.96 12.44
N LEU A 208 -4.17 14.26 12.36
CA LEU A 208 -3.74 15.15 11.29
C LEU A 208 -2.82 16.24 11.85
N ASP A 209 -1.53 15.91 11.96
CA ASP A 209 -0.49 16.86 12.35
C ASP A 209 0.11 17.59 11.13
N GLY A 210 -0.03 17.03 9.92
CA GLY A 210 0.41 17.63 8.66
C GLY A 210 -0.44 18.81 8.18
N ASN A 211 0.09 19.57 7.21
CA ASN A 211 -0.49 20.83 6.74
C ASN A 211 -1.09 20.74 5.33
N GLY A 212 -2.01 21.65 4.99
CA GLY A 212 -2.47 21.79 3.59
C GLY A 212 -3.31 20.62 3.07
N TYR A 213 -3.82 19.73 3.93
CA TYR A 213 -4.67 18.63 3.53
C TYR A 213 -6.10 19.09 3.30
N ARG A 214 -6.74 18.48 2.31
CA ARG A 214 -8.17 18.63 2.09
C ARG A 214 -8.89 17.33 2.45
N LEU A 215 -9.85 17.44 3.35
CA LEU A 215 -10.66 16.33 3.85
C LEU A 215 -12.10 16.54 3.41
N GLU A 216 -12.61 15.64 2.57
CA GLU A 216 -13.98 15.66 2.05
C GLU A 216 -14.74 14.38 2.42
N ASN A 217 -15.89 14.53 3.08
CA ASN A 217 -16.82 13.43 3.39
C ASN A 217 -16.21 12.26 4.20
N ASN A 218 -15.19 12.50 5.01
CA ASN A 218 -14.59 11.45 5.83
C ASN A 218 -15.39 11.22 7.12
N VAL A 219 -15.33 10.00 7.63
CA VAL A 219 -15.95 9.60 8.90
C VAL A 219 -14.85 9.15 9.87
N ALA A 220 -14.78 9.76 11.05
CA ALA A 220 -13.86 9.41 12.13
C ALA A 220 -14.63 9.09 13.43
N ASN A 221 -14.91 7.81 13.67
CA ASN A 221 -15.82 7.39 14.75
C ASN A 221 -15.26 7.56 16.17
N HIS A 222 -13.95 7.65 16.33
CA HIS A 222 -13.30 7.84 17.64
C HIS A 222 -12.59 9.18 17.78
N GLY A 223 -12.70 10.04 16.77
CA GLY A 223 -12.26 11.43 16.85
C GLY A 223 -11.36 11.85 15.71
N LEU A 224 -11.37 13.15 15.44
CA LEU A 224 -10.49 13.82 14.49
C LEU A 224 -9.61 14.82 15.25
N TYR A 225 -8.32 14.52 15.37
CA TYR A 225 -7.35 15.33 16.09
C TYR A 225 -6.46 16.05 15.09
N VAL A 226 -6.61 17.36 14.98
CA VAL A 226 -5.85 18.19 14.05
C VAL A 226 -4.86 19.02 14.86
N LYS A 227 -3.60 19.06 14.41
CA LYS A 227 -2.57 20.00 14.90
C LYS A 227 -1.95 20.81 13.78
N GLY A 228 -1.97 20.30 12.54
CA GLY A 228 -1.47 21.03 11.38
C GLY A 228 -2.40 22.16 10.94
N CYS A 229 -1.83 23.14 10.25
CA CYS A 229 -2.49 24.31 9.71
C CYS A 229 -2.86 24.16 8.22
N ASP A 230 -3.60 25.14 7.71
CA ASP A 230 -4.00 25.25 6.30
C ASP A 230 -4.80 24.05 5.77
N ASN A 231 -5.45 23.31 6.68
CA ASN A 231 -6.28 22.18 6.34
C ASN A 231 -7.71 22.64 5.99
N GLU A 232 -8.29 22.04 4.95
CA GLU A 232 -9.65 22.30 4.48
C GLU A 232 -10.58 21.13 4.79
N PHE A 233 -11.76 21.40 5.35
CA PHE A 233 -12.72 20.37 5.75
C PHE A 233 -14.08 20.63 5.12
N THR A 234 -14.65 19.63 4.44
CA THR A 234 -16.01 19.68 3.88
C THR A 234 -16.75 18.35 4.13
N GLY A 235 -17.95 18.40 4.72
CA GLY A 235 -18.82 17.22 4.85
C GLY A 235 -18.29 16.10 5.78
N ASN A 236 -17.30 16.36 6.61
CA ASN A 236 -16.72 15.36 7.51
C ASN A 236 -17.59 15.14 8.75
N VAL A 237 -17.58 13.91 9.26
CA VAL A 237 -18.29 13.50 10.47
C VAL A 237 -17.30 12.93 11.45
N ALA A 238 -17.25 13.50 12.66
CA ALA A 238 -16.39 12.99 13.71
C ALA A 238 -17.10 12.99 15.07
N ASN A 239 -16.87 11.92 15.84
CA ASN A 239 -17.32 11.80 17.23
C ASN A 239 -16.26 12.40 18.16
N GLY A 240 -16.22 13.73 18.19
CA GLY A 240 -15.16 14.53 18.80
C GLY A 240 -14.19 15.04 17.76
N ALA A 241 -13.86 16.32 17.87
CA ALA A 241 -12.77 16.90 17.10
C ALA A 241 -11.98 17.88 17.97
N SER A 242 -10.68 17.94 17.75
CA SER A 242 -9.77 18.87 18.40
C SER A 242 -9.00 19.61 17.31
N PHE A 243 -9.01 20.94 17.38
CA PHE A 243 -8.28 21.82 16.48
C PHE A 243 -7.39 22.77 17.30
N PRO A 244 -6.19 23.13 16.82
CA PRO A 244 -5.35 24.09 17.53
C PRO A 244 -5.94 25.49 17.38
N LYS A 245 -5.79 26.35 18.40
CA LYS A 245 -6.33 27.72 18.39
C LYS A 245 -5.64 28.61 17.36
N GLU A 246 -4.36 28.30 17.09
CA GLU A 246 -3.47 29.09 16.24
C GLU A 246 -3.57 28.78 14.73
N CYS A 247 -4.19 27.67 14.33
CA CYS A 247 -4.38 27.39 12.91
C CYS A 247 -5.76 27.88 12.45
N ALA A 248 -5.78 28.72 11.42
CA ALA A 248 -7.00 29.03 10.70
C ALA A 248 -7.45 27.79 9.93
N VAL A 249 -8.30 26.98 10.53
CA VAL A 249 -8.94 25.85 9.87
C VAL A 249 -10.05 26.40 8.99
N ILE A 250 -9.98 26.12 7.68
CA ILE A 250 -11.04 26.51 6.75
C ILE A 250 -12.10 25.42 6.77
N ASP A 251 -13.08 25.60 7.65
CA ASP A 251 -14.34 24.85 7.59
C ASP A 251 -15.21 25.43 6.47
N LYS A 252 -15.36 24.70 5.36
CA LYS A 252 -16.18 25.12 4.21
C LYS A 252 -17.67 24.75 4.36
N GLY A 253 -18.09 24.33 5.55
CA GLY A 253 -19.46 23.98 5.88
C GLY A 253 -19.77 22.49 5.71
N GLY A 254 -20.88 22.07 6.34
CA GLY A 254 -21.38 20.69 6.29
C GLY A 254 -20.66 19.72 7.22
N ASN A 255 -19.71 20.18 8.04
CA ASN A 255 -19.03 19.33 9.00
C ASN A 255 -19.88 19.18 10.28
N VAL A 256 -20.02 17.95 10.78
CA VAL A 256 -20.69 17.65 12.05
C VAL A 256 -19.64 17.15 13.03
N TYR A 257 -19.15 18.06 13.88
CA TYR A 257 -18.28 17.74 15.00
C TYR A 257 -19.13 17.61 16.26
N ARG A 258 -19.42 16.38 16.70
CA ARG A 258 -20.17 16.17 17.95
C ARG A 258 -19.19 15.96 19.09
N GLY A 259 -18.96 17.01 19.86
CA GLY A 259 -18.28 16.96 21.15
C GLY A 259 -17.12 17.94 21.24
N LEU A 260 -17.22 18.89 22.17
CA LEU A 260 -16.08 19.66 22.69
C LEU A 260 -15.11 18.63 23.26
N GLY A 261 -13.92 18.51 22.67
CA GLY A 261 -12.87 17.62 23.18
C GLY A 261 -12.47 18.02 24.61
N PRO A 262 -11.82 17.13 25.37
CA PRO A 262 -11.40 17.40 26.75
C PRO A 262 -10.41 18.59 26.90
N ASN A 263 -9.85 19.09 25.79
CA ASN A 263 -8.98 20.26 25.75
C ASN A 263 -9.73 21.59 25.50
N ASP A 264 -11.05 21.57 25.31
CA ASP A 264 -11.88 22.78 25.44
C ASP A 264 -12.04 23.11 26.93
N SER A 265 -10.96 23.58 27.54
CA SER A 265 -10.93 24.07 28.91
C SER A 265 -11.56 25.46 29.06
N ASP A 266 -12.02 26.06 27.96
CA ASP A 266 -12.76 27.30 28.01
C ASP A 266 -14.18 26.97 28.49
N LEU A 267 -14.41 27.17 29.80
CA LEU A 267 -15.76 27.27 30.35
C LEU A 267 -16.58 28.18 29.41
N PRO A 268 -17.81 27.77 29.01
CA PRO A 268 -18.61 28.57 28.08
C PRO A 268 -18.69 30.00 28.61
N ASN A 269 -18.22 30.96 27.80
CA ASN A 269 -18.27 32.37 28.16
C ASN A 269 -19.74 32.74 28.41
N PRO A 270 -20.15 33.07 29.65
CA PRO A 270 -21.56 33.27 29.99
C PRO A 270 -22.16 34.50 29.27
N ASN A 271 -21.33 35.33 28.64
CA ASN A 271 -21.73 36.53 27.92
C ASN A 271 -21.66 36.41 26.39
N GLN A 272 -21.28 35.25 25.83
CA GLN A 272 -21.43 35.03 24.40
C GLN A 272 -22.90 34.74 24.09
N PRO A 273 -23.55 35.47 23.15
CA PRO A 273 -24.87 35.09 22.69
C PRO A 273 -24.77 33.68 22.12
N GLN A 274 -25.56 32.76 22.67
CA GLN A 274 -25.75 31.41 22.14
C GLN A 274 -26.17 31.56 20.68
N GLN A 275 -25.22 31.41 19.75
CA GLN A 275 -25.58 31.05 18.39
C GLN A 275 -26.18 29.65 18.50
N ASP A 276 -27.40 29.50 18.01
CA ASP A 276 -28.20 28.30 18.10
C ASP A 276 -27.36 27.05 17.77
N GLN A 277 -26.88 26.37 18.82
CA GLN A 277 -26.55 24.97 18.74
C GLN A 277 -27.89 24.27 18.49
N GLN A 278 -28.25 24.12 17.22
CA GLN A 278 -29.29 23.17 16.83
C GLN A 278 -28.77 21.78 17.20
N GLN A 279 -29.05 21.38 18.44
CA GLN A 279 -29.16 19.98 18.82
C GLN A 279 -30.31 19.41 17.99
N GLY A 280 -29.99 19.00 16.77
CA GLY A 280 -30.89 18.24 15.93
C GLY A 280 -31.16 16.91 16.62
N PHE A 281 -32.20 16.87 17.45
CA PHE A 281 -32.84 15.63 17.85
C PHE A 281 -33.33 14.97 16.57
N TYR A 282 -32.63 13.92 16.15
CA TYR A 282 -33.14 13.03 15.12
C TYR A 282 -34.34 12.30 15.74
N GLN A 283 -35.55 12.81 15.52
CA GLN A 283 -36.75 12.02 15.74
C GLN A 283 -36.77 10.94 14.64
N PRO A 284 -36.72 9.65 14.99
CA PRO A 284 -36.93 8.62 14.00
C PRO A 284 -38.30 8.85 13.35
N PRO A 285 -38.42 8.75 12.01
CA PRO A 285 -39.70 8.91 11.36
C PRO A 285 -40.70 7.91 11.96
N PRO A 286 -41.98 8.29 12.14
CA PRO A 286 -42.99 7.37 12.63
C PRO A 286 -43.02 6.14 11.72
N GLN A 287 -42.99 4.96 12.32
CA GLN A 287 -43.08 3.69 11.62
C GLN A 287 -44.41 3.64 10.85
N GLN A 288 -44.36 3.98 9.56
CA GLN A 288 -45.46 3.72 8.65
C GLN A 288 -45.34 2.28 8.16
N ASN A 289 -46.28 1.45 8.59
CA ASN A 289 -46.50 0.12 8.03
C ASN A 289 -46.83 0.25 6.53
N TYR A 290 -45.83 0.05 5.67
CA TYR A 290 -46.04 -0.05 4.23
C TYR A 290 -46.32 -1.51 3.86
N TYR A 291 -47.59 -1.79 3.59
CA TYR A 291 -47.99 -2.93 2.78
C TYR A 291 -47.47 -2.76 1.34
N SER A 292 -47.01 -3.87 0.78
CA SER A 292 -46.48 -4.03 -0.56
C SER A 292 -47.36 -3.43 -1.67
N GLN A 293 -46.76 -2.66 -2.58
CA GLN A 293 -47.11 -2.70 -4.00
C GLN A 293 -45.90 -2.25 -4.84
N GLY A 294 -45.54 -3.08 -5.81
CA GLY A 294 -44.35 -2.94 -6.63
C GLY A 294 -44.44 -1.80 -7.64
N GLY A 295 -43.33 -1.09 -7.80
CA GLY A 295 -43.09 -0.13 -8.87
C GLY A 295 -41.59 0.06 -9.03
N ALA A 296 -41.05 -0.36 -10.18
CA ALA A 296 -39.64 -0.23 -10.51
C ALA A 296 -39.27 1.25 -10.72
N ALA A 297 -38.31 1.75 -9.93
CA ALA A 297 -37.61 3.00 -10.21
C ALA A 297 -36.12 2.82 -9.95
N SER A 298 -35.35 3.11 -10.99
CA SER A 298 -33.89 3.13 -11.04
C SER A 298 -33.34 4.23 -10.12
N GLY A 299 -32.55 3.82 -9.12
CA GLY A 299 -31.77 4.70 -8.27
C GLY A 299 -30.68 3.88 -7.57
N TYR A 300 -29.42 4.21 -7.83
CA TYR A 300 -28.28 3.57 -7.17
C TYR A 300 -28.31 3.88 -5.66
N PRO A 301 -28.34 2.88 -4.76
CA PRO A 301 -28.16 3.14 -3.34
C PRO A 301 -26.70 3.50 -3.05
N THR A 302 -26.49 4.48 -2.18
CA THR A 302 -25.18 4.88 -1.69
C THR A 302 -24.62 3.79 -0.75
N PHE A 303 -23.41 3.33 -1.05
CA PHE A 303 -22.72 2.22 -0.37
C PHE A 303 -22.58 2.41 1.16
N ALA A 304 -22.57 3.66 1.65
CA ALA A 304 -22.40 3.97 3.07
C ALA A 304 -23.52 3.41 3.98
N ALA A 305 -24.76 3.31 3.49
CA ALA A 305 -25.88 2.81 4.28
C ALA A 305 -25.93 1.27 4.36
N GLN A 306 -25.41 0.57 3.35
CA GLN A 306 -25.40 -0.90 3.33
C GLN A 306 -24.27 -1.51 4.18
N ALA A 307 -23.13 -0.81 4.30
CA ALA A 307 -22.01 -1.26 5.14
C ALA A 307 -22.35 -1.25 6.65
N GLN A 308 -23.18 -0.29 7.11
CA GLN A 308 -23.59 -0.23 8.52
C GLN A 308 -24.62 -1.32 8.89
N GLY A 309 -25.51 -1.68 7.97
CA GLY A 309 -26.57 -2.66 8.22
C GLY A 309 -26.07 -4.11 8.36
N GLN A 310 -25.01 -4.49 7.63
CA GLN A 310 -24.50 -5.88 7.70
C GLN A 310 -23.62 -6.15 8.93
N TYR A 311 -22.96 -5.13 9.51
CA TYR A 311 -22.08 -5.32 10.66
C TYR A 311 -22.82 -5.49 12.00
N GLN A 312 -24.01 -4.90 12.18
CA GLN A 312 -24.78 -5.10 13.41
C GLN A 312 -25.28 -6.55 13.59
N GLN A 313 -25.50 -7.30 12.49
CA GLN A 313 -25.95 -8.69 12.59
C GLN A 313 -24.80 -9.65 12.99
N GLN A 314 -23.55 -9.34 12.61
CA GLN A 314 -22.40 -10.20 12.90
C GLN A 314 -21.96 -10.16 14.37
N GLN A 315 -22.14 -9.02 15.07
CA GLN A 315 -21.75 -8.91 16.48
C GLN A 315 -22.63 -9.74 17.44
N SER A 316 -23.87 -10.04 17.06
CA SER A 316 -24.80 -10.84 17.88
C SER A 316 -24.44 -12.34 17.98
N GLN A 317 -23.53 -12.86 17.16
CA GLN A 317 -23.21 -14.29 17.13
C GLN A 317 -21.95 -14.70 17.90
N TYR A 318 -21.14 -13.76 18.41
CA TYR A 318 -19.84 -14.08 19.03
C TYR A 318 -19.80 -14.05 20.57
N GLN A 319 -20.94 -13.87 21.25
CA GLN A 319 -20.99 -13.97 22.72
C GLN A 319 -21.36 -15.39 23.18
N GLN A 320 -20.43 -16.34 23.04
CA GLN A 320 -20.40 -17.53 23.90
C GLN A 320 -18.96 -17.79 24.38
N PRO A 321 -18.73 -17.93 25.70
CA PRO A 321 -17.41 -18.26 26.21
C PRO A 321 -17.07 -19.74 25.97
N GLN A 322 -16.03 -20.01 25.18
CA GLN A 322 -15.46 -21.35 25.02
C GLN A 322 -14.36 -21.60 26.06
N GLN A 323 -14.44 -22.74 26.74
CA GLN A 323 -13.40 -23.27 27.62
C GLN A 323 -12.26 -23.87 26.79
N GLN A 324 -11.02 -23.48 27.07
CA GLN A 324 -9.81 -23.98 26.40
C GLN A 324 -9.36 -25.33 26.97
N PRO A 325 -9.10 -26.36 26.13
CA PRO A 325 -8.28 -27.51 26.49
C PRO A 325 -6.78 -27.19 26.32
N GLN A 326 -5.97 -27.63 27.30
CA GLN A 326 -4.51 -27.58 27.23
C GLN A 326 -3.97 -28.61 26.22
N HIS A 327 -3.23 -28.15 25.21
CA HIS A 327 -2.42 -29.01 24.33
C HIS A 327 -0.93 -28.68 24.46
N GLN A 328 -0.12 -29.73 24.63
CA GLN A 328 1.34 -29.69 24.66
C GLN A 328 1.92 -29.48 23.25
N ALA A 329 2.97 -28.66 23.16
CA ALA A 329 3.65 -28.32 21.91
C ALA A 329 4.58 -29.45 21.41
N PRO A 330 4.62 -29.75 20.10
CA PRO A 330 5.62 -30.64 19.52
C PRO A 330 6.98 -29.93 19.36
N GLN A 331 8.05 -30.70 19.58
CA GLN A 331 9.44 -30.23 19.49
C GLN A 331 9.85 -29.94 18.04
N GLN A 332 10.52 -28.81 17.81
CA GLN A 332 11.08 -28.42 16.52
C GLN A 332 12.46 -29.09 16.28
N PRO A 333 12.77 -29.54 15.05
CA PRO A 333 14.10 -30.05 14.72
C PRO A 333 15.12 -28.90 14.54
N SER A 334 16.32 -29.09 15.09
CA SER A 334 17.46 -28.19 14.93
C SER A 334 18.21 -28.45 13.61
N PHE A 335 18.51 -27.41 12.86
CA PHE A 335 19.39 -27.49 11.68
C PHE A 335 20.84 -27.18 12.07
N GLY A 336 21.79 -28.04 11.66
CA GLY A 336 23.22 -27.79 11.78
C GLY A 336 23.83 -27.45 10.42
N SER A 337 24.73 -26.46 10.37
CA SER A 337 25.49 -26.13 9.18
C SER A 337 26.75 -27.00 9.07
N ALA A 338 26.96 -27.66 7.93
CA ALA A 338 28.22 -28.33 7.62
C ALA A 338 28.89 -27.64 6.42
N THR A 339 30.18 -27.32 6.56
CA THR A 339 31.00 -26.80 5.46
C THR A 339 31.75 -27.97 4.83
N VAL A 340 31.42 -28.32 3.58
CA VAL A 340 32.15 -29.31 2.80
C VAL A 340 33.22 -28.58 1.96
N LEU A 341 34.50 -28.83 2.25
CA LEU A 341 35.61 -28.37 1.42
C LEU A 341 35.79 -29.35 0.25
N LEU A 342 35.52 -28.91 -0.97
CA LEU A 342 35.79 -29.68 -2.18
C LEU A 342 37.25 -29.47 -2.60
N ASP A 343 38.05 -30.54 -2.59
CA ASP A 343 39.49 -30.51 -2.91
C ASP A 343 39.79 -30.63 -4.42
N LYS A 344 38.81 -30.35 -5.30
CA LYS A 344 39.02 -30.41 -6.76
C LYS A 344 38.33 -29.26 -7.48
N SER A 345 39.12 -28.54 -8.26
CA SER A 345 38.72 -27.44 -9.14
C SER A 345 37.85 -27.94 -10.28
N VAL A 346 36.64 -27.40 -10.41
CA VAL A 346 35.78 -27.58 -11.58
C VAL A 346 36.19 -26.55 -12.63
N LYS A 347 36.74 -27.01 -13.76
CA LYS A 347 37.10 -26.15 -14.89
C LYS A 347 35.89 -26.06 -15.83
N VAL A 348 35.28 -24.88 -15.92
CA VAL A 348 34.23 -24.60 -16.92
C VAL A 348 34.91 -23.83 -18.06
N GLU A 349 35.00 -24.46 -19.23
CA GLU A 349 35.56 -23.82 -20.42
C GLU A 349 34.41 -23.27 -21.28
N SER A 350 34.37 -21.95 -21.44
CA SER A 350 33.54 -21.30 -22.47
C SER A 350 34.45 -20.59 -23.46
N GLN A 351 34.40 -20.99 -24.73
CA GLN A 351 35.13 -20.31 -25.80
C GLN A 351 34.30 -19.16 -26.37
N PHE A 352 34.76 -17.93 -26.19
CA PHE A 352 34.34 -16.79 -26.99
C PHE A 352 35.58 -16.03 -27.47
N ASN A 353 35.81 -15.99 -28.78
CA ASN A 353 36.89 -15.24 -29.45
C ASN A 353 38.34 -15.50 -28.98
N GLY A 354 38.68 -16.75 -28.63
CA GLY A 354 40.08 -17.17 -28.54
C GLY A 354 40.91 -16.52 -27.43
N GLN A 355 40.28 -15.91 -26.42
CA GLN A 355 40.95 -15.52 -25.18
C GLN A 355 40.41 -16.35 -24.01
N GLU A 356 41.31 -17.06 -23.34
CA GLU A 356 41.00 -17.79 -22.11
C GLU A 356 40.93 -16.81 -20.93
N THR A 357 39.78 -16.73 -20.28
CA THR A 357 39.63 -16.09 -18.96
C THR A 357 39.15 -17.12 -17.94
N ALA A 358 39.94 -17.35 -16.90
CA ALA A 358 39.58 -18.23 -15.80
C ALA A 358 38.70 -17.47 -14.79
N HIS A 359 37.51 -18.00 -14.51
CA HIS A 359 36.63 -17.51 -13.44
C HIS A 359 36.47 -18.57 -12.36
N HIS A 360 36.61 -18.17 -11.08
CA HIS A 360 36.30 -19.01 -9.94
C HIS A 360 34.81 -18.90 -9.62
N LEU A 361 34.08 -20.01 -9.74
CA LEU A 361 32.68 -20.12 -9.34
C LEU A 361 32.60 -20.76 -7.95
N ASN A 362 32.01 -20.06 -6.98
CA ASN A 362 31.66 -20.64 -5.68
C ASN A 362 30.22 -21.15 -5.74
N VAL A 363 30.02 -22.46 -5.58
CA VAL A 363 28.69 -23.08 -5.52
C VAL A 363 28.39 -23.47 -4.08
N HIS A 364 27.33 -22.90 -3.52
CA HIS A 364 26.79 -23.33 -2.23
C HIS A 364 25.65 -24.33 -2.46
N VAL A 365 25.80 -25.55 -1.94
CA VAL A 365 24.76 -26.58 -1.99
C VAL A 365 24.22 -26.77 -0.57
N LEU A 366 22.91 -26.57 -0.38
CA LEU A 366 22.21 -26.88 0.87
C LEU A 366 21.72 -28.32 0.81
N VAL A 367 22.16 -29.17 1.75
CA VAL A 367 21.75 -30.58 1.82
C VAL A 367 21.00 -30.82 3.13
N PRO A 368 19.81 -31.44 3.13
CA PRO A 368 19.11 -31.85 4.34
C PRO A 368 19.90 -32.90 5.13
N THR A 369 19.86 -32.82 6.46
CA THR A 369 20.67 -33.64 7.39
C THR A 369 20.41 -35.15 7.27
N GLU A 370 19.28 -35.57 6.72
CA GLU A 370 18.89 -36.99 6.62
C GLU A 370 19.62 -37.76 5.50
N VAL A 371 20.42 -37.10 4.66
CA VAL A 371 21.12 -37.74 3.52
C VAL A 371 22.64 -37.83 3.70
N ALA A 372 23.18 -37.44 4.87
CA ALA A 372 24.62 -37.33 5.09
C ALA A 372 25.40 -38.68 5.13
N HIS A 373 24.71 -39.83 5.10
CA HIS A 373 25.37 -41.14 5.19
C HIS A 373 25.66 -41.85 3.85
N SER A 374 25.34 -41.25 2.71
CA SER A 374 25.69 -41.86 1.41
C SER A 374 25.95 -40.83 0.31
N VAL A 375 27.02 -40.04 0.48
CA VAL A 375 27.68 -39.42 -0.67
C VAL A 375 29.08 -40.04 -0.77
N LYS A 376 29.22 -41.04 -1.63
CA LYS A 376 30.54 -41.50 -2.09
C LYS A 376 30.90 -40.69 -3.32
N CYS A 377 31.96 -39.88 -3.22
CA CYS A 377 32.60 -39.21 -4.35
C CYS A 377 33.55 -40.15 -5.09
#